data_AF-A0A944Q9A4-F1
#
_entry.id   AF-A0A944Q9A4-F1
#
_cell.length_a   1.000
_cell.length_b   1.000
_cell.length_c   1.000
_cell.angle_alpha   90.00
_cell.angle_beta   90.00
_cell.angle_gamma   90.00
#
_symmetry.space_group_name_H-M   'P 1'
#
loop_
_entity.id
_entity.type
_entity.pdbx_description
1 polymer ?
#
loop_
_entity_poly.entity_id
_entity_poly.type
_entity_poly.pdbx_seq_one_letter_code
_entity_poly.pdbx_strand_id
1 'polypeptide(L)'
;MGPRGAVKIYGPRRMGAAFDRVIGSLHRRLGAASEADLARGMHYPVRWDPFFQDFMTLADVYRYPTQHFDFHYGQLTLDGGS
;
A
#
# COMPACT_ATOMS: atom_id res chain seq x y z
N MET A 1 -4.53 20.27 14.11
CA MET A 1 -3.29 20.32 13.31
C MET A 1 -3.61 19.78 11.93
N GLY A 2 -3.66 20.64 10.91
CA GLY A 2 -4.16 20.30 9.57
C GLY A 2 -3.10 19.73 8.62
N PRO A 3 -3.50 19.28 7.41
CA PRO A 3 -2.69 18.47 6.48
C PRO A 3 -1.41 19.16 5.98
N ARG A 4 -1.28 20.47 6.16
CA ARG A 4 -0.07 21.24 5.81
C ARG A 4 1.12 20.99 6.74
N GLY A 5 0.90 20.41 7.92
CA GLY A 5 1.96 20.13 8.91
C GLY A 5 2.82 18.90 8.59
N ALA A 6 2.25 17.88 7.92
CA ALA A 6 2.94 16.62 7.66
C ALA A 6 4.07 16.76 6.62
N VAL A 7 3.84 17.56 5.58
CA VAL A 7 4.82 17.87 4.51
C VAL A 7 6.08 18.57 5.06
N LYS A 8 5.94 19.39 6.11
CA LYS A 8 7.06 20.15 6.69
C LYS A 8 7.95 19.29 7.60
N ILE A 9 7.43 18.17 8.12
CA ILE A 9 8.16 17.25 9.00
C ILE A 9 8.80 16.11 8.19
N TYR A 10 8.15 15.63 7.13
CA TYR A 10 8.66 14.59 6.23
C TYR A 10 8.86 15.18 4.83
N GLY A 11 9.97 15.89 4.62
CA GLY A 11 10.34 16.36 3.28
C GLY A 11 10.47 15.20 2.26
N PRO A 12 10.47 15.49 0.94
CA PRO A 12 10.38 14.47 -0.12
C PRO A 12 11.41 13.33 -0.01
N ARG A 13 12.64 13.66 0.39
CA ARG A 13 13.72 12.67 0.58
C ARG A 13 13.43 11.68 1.72
N ARG A 14 12.81 12.15 2.82
CA ARG A 14 12.44 11.30 3.96
C ARG A 14 11.26 10.40 3.60
N MET A 15 10.32 10.91 2.80
CA MET A 15 9.21 10.12 2.26
C MET A 15 9.70 9.01 1.32
N GLY A 16 10.62 9.32 0.40
CA GLY A 16 11.25 8.31 -0.47
C GLY A 16 11.96 7.21 0.33
N ALA A 17 12.81 7.58 1.29
CA ALA A 17 13.51 6.59 2.11
C ALA A 17 12.55 5.73 2.98
N ALA A 18 11.44 6.29 3.45
CA ALA A 18 10.42 5.54 4.17
C ALA A 18 9.71 4.53 3.25
N PHE A 19 9.39 4.95 2.02
CA PHE A 19 8.79 4.11 0.99
C PHE A 19 9.72 2.93 0.64
N ASP A 20 11.00 3.20 0.33
CA ASP A 20 11.99 2.18 0.00
C ASP A 20 12.16 1.17 1.14
N ARG A 21 12.14 1.64 2.40
CA ARG A 21 12.20 0.76 3.57
C ARG A 21 11.00 -0.18 3.65
N VAL A 22 9.79 0.32 3.38
CA VAL A 22 8.56 -0.49 3.38
C VAL A 22 8.63 -1.52 2.26
N ILE A 23 8.96 -1.11 1.03
CA ILE A 23 9.15 -2.02 -0.12
C ILE A 23 10.18 -3.10 0.21
N GLY A 24 11.35 -2.72 0.73
CA GLY A 24 12.39 -3.69 1.10
C GLY A 24 11.91 -4.67 2.18
N SER A 25 11.10 -4.22 3.14
CA SER A 25 10.51 -5.10 4.16
C SER A 25 9.48 -6.06 3.58
N LEU A 26 8.66 -5.61 2.63
CA LEU A 26 7.67 -6.45 1.97
C LEU A 26 8.34 -7.52 1.11
N HIS A 27 9.34 -7.17 0.30
CA HIS A 27 10.11 -8.14 -0.48
C HIS A 27 10.78 -9.21 0.39
N ARG A 28 11.39 -8.82 1.51
CA ARG A 28 12.00 -9.79 2.43
C ARG A 28 10.99 -10.75 3.03
N ARG A 29 9.81 -10.26 3.44
CA ARG A 29 8.76 -11.13 3.98
C ARG A 29 8.17 -12.04 2.91
N LEU A 30 7.93 -11.53 1.71
CA LEU A 30 7.43 -12.33 0.59
C LEU A 30 8.43 -13.43 0.21
N GLY A 31 9.72 -13.10 0.11
CA GLY A 31 10.76 -14.08 -0.20
C GLY A 31 11.00 -15.13 0.89
N ALA A 32 10.51 -14.90 2.11
CA ALA A 32 10.58 -15.85 3.22
C ALA A 32 9.25 -16.61 3.46
N ALA A 33 8.16 -16.24 2.78
CA ALA A 33 6.86 -16.87 2.95
C ALA A 33 6.77 -18.14 2.09
N SER A 34 6.22 -19.22 2.66
CA SER A 34 5.88 -20.40 1.86
C SER A 34 4.57 -20.21 1.10
N GLU A 35 4.34 -21.02 0.07
CA GLU A 35 3.04 -21.05 -0.65
C GLU A 35 1.87 -21.31 0.31
N ALA A 36 2.07 -22.15 1.33
CA ALA A 36 1.07 -22.42 2.35
C ALA A 36 0.78 -21.19 3.22
N ASP A 37 1.79 -20.38 3.53
CA ASP A 37 1.58 -19.11 4.25
C ASP A 37 0.86 -18.09 3.37
N LEU A 38 1.20 -18.03 2.08
CA LEU A 38 0.59 -17.12 1.11
C LEU A 38 -0.88 -17.46 0.83
N ALA A 39 -1.25 -18.74 0.91
CA ALA A 39 -2.62 -19.21 0.73
C ALA A 39 -3.53 -18.97 1.94
N ARG A 40 -2.99 -18.63 3.12
CA ARG A 40 -3.82 -18.27 4.29
C ARG A 40 -4.57 -16.98 4.00
N GLY A 41 -5.82 -16.90 4.42
CA GLY A 41 -6.65 -15.70 4.21
C GLY A 41 -7.60 -15.42 5.36
N MET A 42 -8.22 -14.25 5.29
CA MET A 42 -9.26 -13.81 6.23
C MET A 42 -10.27 -12.91 5.53
N HIS A 43 -11.39 -12.64 6.20
CA HIS A 43 -12.40 -11.72 5.70
C HIS A 43 -12.00 -10.26 5.90
N TYR A 44 -12.32 -9.42 4.91
CA TYR A 44 -12.07 -7.98 4.94
C TYR A 44 -13.36 -7.17 4.73
N PRO A 45 -13.48 -5.98 5.34
CA PRO A 45 -14.65 -5.13 5.16
C PRO A 45 -14.62 -4.47 3.77
N VAL A 46 -15.37 -4.99 2.81
CA VAL A 46 -15.38 -4.53 1.40
C VAL A 46 -15.74 -3.06 1.18
N ARG A 47 -16.28 -2.37 2.20
CA ARG A 47 -16.63 -0.93 2.12
C ARG A 47 -15.47 0.00 2.45
N TRP A 48 -14.36 -0.52 2.97
CA TRP A 48 -13.25 0.31 3.43
C TRP A 48 -12.31 0.73 2.29
N ASP A 49 -12.19 -0.11 1.27
CA ASP A 49 -11.32 0.15 0.13
C ASP A 49 -11.88 -0.52 -1.13
N PRO A 50 -11.80 0.12 -2.32
CA PRO A 50 -12.33 -0.44 -3.56
C PRO A 50 -11.70 -1.77 -3.99
N PHE A 51 -10.48 -2.07 -3.54
CA PHE A 51 -9.75 -3.29 -3.90
C PHE A 51 -10.03 -4.45 -2.93
N PHE A 52 -10.68 -4.20 -1.80
CA PHE A 52 -10.97 -5.25 -0.82
C PHE A 52 -12.05 -6.20 -1.33
N GLN A 53 -11.74 -7.49 -1.25
CA GLN A 53 -12.70 -8.57 -1.45
C GLN A 53 -13.17 -9.10 -0.10
N ASP A 54 -14.34 -9.75 -0.08
CA ASP A 54 -14.91 -10.28 1.16
C ASP A 54 -13.94 -11.25 1.85
N PHE A 55 -13.14 -11.99 1.08
CA PHE A 55 -12.04 -12.82 1.56
C PHE A 55 -10.77 -12.52 0.76
N MET A 56 -9.65 -12.34 1.43
CA MET A 56 -8.35 -12.10 0.79
C MET A 56 -7.27 -13.00 1.41
N THR A 57 -6.46 -13.59 0.55
CA THR A 57 -5.26 -14.33 0.98
C THR A 57 -4.11 -13.36 1.28
N LEU A 58 -3.08 -13.85 1.96
CA LEU A 58 -1.85 -13.07 2.18
C LEU A 58 -1.20 -12.69 0.84
N ALA A 59 -1.29 -13.55 -0.19
CA ALA A 59 -0.87 -13.20 -1.54
C ALA A 59 -1.65 -12.00 -2.13
N ASP A 60 -2.96 -11.93 -1.91
CA ASP A 60 -3.79 -10.81 -2.37
C ASP A 60 -3.42 -9.52 -1.62
N VAL A 61 -3.16 -9.64 -0.31
CA VAL A 61 -2.69 -8.52 0.52
C VAL A 61 -1.30 -8.03 0.08
N TYR A 62 -0.41 -8.89 -0.43
CA TYR A 62 0.87 -8.44 -0.98
C TYR A 62 0.74 -7.72 -2.33
N ARG A 63 -0.31 -8.01 -3.12
CA ARG A 63 -0.59 -7.32 -4.39
C ARG A 63 -1.29 -5.98 -4.20
N TYR A 64 -2.14 -5.89 -3.17
CA TYR A 64 -2.96 -4.72 -2.86
C TYR A 64 -2.17 -3.39 -2.80
N PRO A 65 -1.02 -3.25 -2.12
CA PRO A 65 -0.30 -1.99 -1.99
C PRO A 65 0.09 -1.37 -3.33
N THR A 66 0.45 -2.19 -4.32
CA THR A 66 0.79 -1.71 -5.67
C THR A 66 -0.45 -1.17 -6.38
N GLN A 67 -1.56 -1.91 -6.36
CA GLN A 67 -2.83 -1.47 -6.96
C GLN A 67 -3.34 -0.17 -6.34
N HIS A 68 -3.27 -0.10 -5.01
CA HIS A 68 -3.70 1.07 -4.25
C HIS A 68 -2.78 2.28 -4.49
N PHE A 69 -1.46 2.05 -4.65
CA PHE A 69 -0.52 3.10 -5.05
C PHE A 69 -0.83 3.64 -6.45
N ASP A 70 -1.02 2.76 -7.45
CA ASP A 70 -1.32 3.17 -8.83
C ASP A 70 -2.62 3.97 -8.92
N PHE A 71 -3.63 3.56 -8.14
CA PHE A 71 -4.89 4.31 -8.02
C PHE A 71 -4.67 5.73 -7.49
N HIS A 72 -3.95 5.87 -6.38
CA HIS A 72 -3.64 7.19 -5.82
C HIS A 72 -2.70 8.02 -6.71
N TYR A 73 -1.75 7.38 -7.40
CA TYR A 73 -0.91 8.03 -8.39
C TYR A 73 -1.75 8.64 -9.51
N GLY A 74 -2.78 7.91 -9.97
CA GLY A 74 -3.76 8.41 -10.93
C GLY A 74 -4.51 9.64 -10.41
N GLN A 75 -5.05 9.59 -9.19
CA GLN A 75 -5.74 10.73 -8.57
C GLN A 75 -4.84 11.97 -8.49
N LEU A 76 -3.62 11.81 -7.98
CA LEU A 76 -2.68 12.93 -7.82
C LEU A 76 -2.21 13.52 -9.16
N THR A 77 -2.17 12.71 -10.21
CA THR A 77 -1.74 13.15 -11.54
C THR A 77 -2.88 13.82 -12.32
N LEU A 78 -4.12 13.35 -12.14
CA LEU A 78 -5.30 13.87 -12.83
C LEU A 78 -5.94 15.06 -12.11
N ASP A 79 -6.00 15.06 -10.77
CA ASP A 79 -6.57 16.17 -9.99
C ASP A 79 -5.65 17.40 -9.90
N GLY A 80 -4.38 17.27 -10.30
CA GLY A 80 -3.39 18.36 -10.35
C GLY A 80 -3.44 19.21 -11.63
N GLY A 81 -4.33 18.90 -12.57
CA GLY A 81 -4.42 19.54 -13.90
C GLY A 81 -5.62 20.47 -14.12
N SER A 82 -6.37 20.84 -13.07
CA SER A 82 -7.46 21.84 -13.14
C SER A 82 -7.03 23.23 -12.69
#